data_AF-A0A7K2Q1V1-F1
#
_entry.id   AF-A0A7K2Q1V1-F1
#
_cell.length_a   1.000
_cell.length_b   1.000
_cell.length_c   1.000
_cell.angle_alpha   90.00
_cell.angle_beta   90.00
_cell.angle_gamma   90.00
#
_symmetry.space_group_name_H-M   'P 1'
#
loop_
_entity.id
_entity.type
_entity.pdbx_description
1 polymer ?
#
loop_
_entity_poly.entity_id
_entity_poly.type
_entity_poly.pdbx_seq_one_letter_code
_entity_poly.pdbx_strand_id
1 'polypeptide(L)'
;SPTNGDVVWKLGRDVLIAGTRAPAGSGDVTVWPASAATPDGVVWLRLGPEGEDALLSLDRTQMSAWLMTTCLLVPPGTEEEHLDWTLLDQLLAGR
;
A
#
# COMPACT_ATOMS: atom_id res chain seq x y z
N SER A 1 -9.12 -27.43 -5.18
CA SER A 1 -7.72 -27.04 -4.92
C SER A 1 -7.56 -25.58 -5.29
N PRO A 2 -6.97 -24.71 -4.46
CA PRO A 2 -6.69 -23.36 -4.90
C PRO A 2 -5.73 -23.47 -6.10
N THR A 3 -6.13 -22.89 -7.22
CA THR A 3 -5.31 -22.79 -8.43
C THR A 3 -4.01 -22.08 -8.07
N ASN A 4 -2.88 -22.72 -8.36
CA ASN A 4 -1.53 -22.19 -8.20
C ASN A 4 -1.33 -20.99 -9.13
N GLY A 5 -1.87 -19.84 -8.75
CA GLY A 5 -1.79 -18.58 -9.48
C GLY A 5 -1.46 -17.46 -8.51
N ASP A 6 -0.65 -16.51 -8.98
CA ASP A 6 -0.21 -15.37 -8.18
C ASP A 6 -1.41 -14.47 -7.83
N VAL A 7 -1.51 -14.10 -6.56
CA VAL A 7 -2.48 -13.10 -6.09
C VAL A 7 -1.79 -11.76 -6.01
N VAL A 8 -2.24 -10.80 -6.82
CA VAL A 8 -1.65 -9.45 -6.90
C VAL A 8 -2.58 -8.42 -6.26
N TRP A 9 -2.06 -7.69 -5.28
CA TRP A 9 -2.75 -6.57 -4.65
C TRP A 9 -2.22 -5.23 -5.17
N LYS A 10 -3.12 -4.25 -5.28
CA LYS A 10 -2.78 -2.86 -5.55
C LYS A 10 -3.07 -2.05 -4.29
N LEU A 11 -2.04 -1.42 -3.74
CA LEU A 11 -2.11 -0.69 -2.48
C LEU A 11 -1.71 0.76 -2.71
N GLY A 12 -2.36 1.68 -2.01
CA GLY A 12 -1.96 3.08 -1.99
C GLY A 12 -0.58 3.24 -1.34
N ARG A 13 0.34 3.94 -2.02
CA ARG A 13 1.67 4.25 -1.47
C ARG A 13 1.57 5.07 -0.18
N ASP A 14 0.63 5.99 -0.14
CA ASP A 14 0.27 6.81 1.02
C ASP A 14 -0.18 5.96 2.22
N VAL A 15 -1.01 4.94 1.99
CA VAL A 15 -1.44 3.99 3.03
C VAL A 15 -0.23 3.25 3.60
N LEU A 16 0.68 2.78 2.75
CA LEU A 16 1.91 2.11 3.17
C LEU A 16 2.82 3.05 3.99
N ILE A 17 3.00 4.30 3.56
CA ILE A 17 3.78 5.31 4.30
C ILE A 17 3.17 5.57 5.67
N ALA A 18 1.87 5.84 5.75
CA ALA A 18 1.18 6.09 7.01
C ALA A 18 1.26 4.87 7.94
N GLY A 19 1.07 3.68 7.37
CA GLY A 19 1.14 2.37 8.03
C GLY A 19 2.49 2.05 8.66
N THR A 20 3.58 2.66 8.18
CA THR A 20 4.89 2.53 8.86
C THR A 20 4.97 3.32 10.17
N ARG A 21 4.02 4.21 10.47
CA ARG A 21 4.06 5.13 11.62
C ARG A 21 2.91 4.91 12.60
N ALA A 22 1.73 4.60 12.08
CA ALA A 22 0.51 4.37 12.86
C ALA A 22 -0.44 3.46 12.07
N PRO A 23 -1.46 2.87 12.70
CA PRO A 23 -2.52 2.17 11.98
C PRO A 23 -3.14 3.04 10.87
N ALA A 24 -3.20 2.52 9.66
CA ALA A 24 -3.72 3.19 8.46
C ALA A 24 -4.37 2.18 7.51
N GLY A 25 -5.26 2.65 6.65
CA GLY A 25 -5.99 1.81 5.68
C GLY A 25 -7.49 2.02 5.74
N SER A 26 -8.21 1.36 4.84
CA SER A 26 -9.67 1.40 4.73
C SER A 26 -10.17 0.11 4.08
N GLY A 27 -11.36 -0.34 4.48
CA GLY A 27 -11.97 -1.57 3.98
C GLY A 27 -11.09 -2.79 4.22
N ASP A 28 -10.74 -3.46 3.13
CA ASP A 28 -10.01 -4.74 3.14
C ASP A 28 -8.50 -4.59 3.35
N VAL A 29 -8.00 -3.38 3.60
CA VAL A 29 -6.57 -3.14 3.83
C VAL A 29 -6.38 -2.45 5.16
N THR A 30 -5.52 -3.00 5.99
CA THR A 30 -5.03 -2.34 7.21
C THR A 30 -3.54 -2.56 7.34
N VAL A 31 -2.80 -1.49 7.63
CA VAL A 31 -1.35 -1.48 7.79
C VAL A 31 -1.02 -0.83 9.13
N TRP A 32 -0.17 -1.45 9.94
CA TRP A 32 0.21 -0.88 11.23
C TRP A 32 1.60 -1.32 11.66
N PRO A 33 2.37 -0.48 12.38
CA PRO A 33 3.64 -0.91 12.93
C PRO A 33 3.41 -1.86 14.11
N ALA A 34 4.34 -2.79 14.33
CA ALA A 34 4.42 -3.50 15.61
C ALA A 34 4.59 -2.48 16.76
N SER A 35 4.10 -2.84 17.96
CA SER A 35 4.12 -1.96 19.14
C SER A 35 5.52 -1.41 19.39
N ALA A 36 5.62 -0.15 19.84
CA ALA A 36 6.90 0.48 20.21
C ALA A 36 7.64 -0.25 21.34
N ALA A 37 6.96 -1.11 22.10
CA ALA A 37 7.55 -1.98 23.12
C ALA A 37 8.23 -3.24 22.55
N THR A 38 7.98 -3.55 21.27
CA THR A 38 8.63 -4.63 20.52
C THR A 38 9.66 -3.99 19.58
N PRO A 39 10.97 -4.24 19.77
CA PRO A 39 12.02 -3.58 18.99
C PRO A 39 12.09 -4.04 17.53
N ASP A 40 11.36 -5.09 17.19
CA ASP A 40 11.47 -5.74 15.90
C ASP A 40 10.66 -4.92 14.91
N GLY A 41 11.37 -4.14 14.09
CA GLY A 41 10.84 -3.23 13.08
C GLY A 41 10.02 -3.96 12.04
N VAL A 42 8.82 -4.38 12.41
CA VAL A 42 7.84 -5.08 11.59
C VAL A 42 6.69 -4.12 11.32
N VAL A 43 6.20 -4.15 10.08
CA VAL A 43 4.91 -3.60 9.70
C VAL A 43 4.00 -4.78 9.41
N TRP A 44 2.83 -4.79 10.02
CA TRP A 44 1.77 -5.74 9.74
C TRP A 44 0.88 -5.21 8.63
N LEU A 45 0.48 -6.09 7.74
CA LEU A 45 -0.44 -5.84 6.64
C LEU A 45 -1.54 -6.90 6.65
N ARG A 46 -2.79 -6.46 6.84
CA ARG A 46 -4.01 -7.26 6.67
C ARG A 46 -4.58 -6.99 5.29
N LEU A 47 -4.87 -8.05 4.55
CA LEU A 47 -5.46 -8.02 3.21
C LEU A 47 -6.71 -8.91 3.17
N GLY A 48 -7.87 -8.32 2.93
CA GLY A 48 -9.17 -9.00 2.94
C GLY A 48 -10.07 -8.54 4.10
N PRO A 49 -11.34 -8.98 4.07
CA PRO A 49 -12.29 -8.69 5.13
C PRO A 49 -11.96 -9.47 6.42
N GLU A 50 -12.42 -8.95 7.55
CA GLU A 50 -12.19 -9.59 8.85
C GLU A 50 -12.68 -11.04 8.89
N GLY A 51 -11.79 -11.95 9.28
CA GLY A 51 -12.08 -13.39 9.37
C GLY A 51 -11.85 -14.16 8.07
N GLU A 52 -11.62 -13.49 6.95
CA GLU A 52 -11.20 -14.07 5.67
C GLU A 52 -9.99 -13.32 5.10
N ASP A 53 -9.10 -12.88 5.98
CA ASP A 53 -7.94 -12.06 5.67
C ASP A 53 -6.63 -12.85 5.60
N ALA A 54 -5.69 -12.31 4.84
CA ALA A 54 -4.29 -12.68 4.91
C ALA A 54 -3.56 -11.65 5.79
N LEU A 55 -2.84 -12.16 6.79
CA LEU A 55 -1.96 -11.35 7.63
C LEU A 55 -0.50 -11.57 7.22
N LEU A 56 0.18 -10.48 6.88
CA LEU A 56 1.58 -10.48 6.46
C LEU A 56 2.42 -9.64 7.43
N SER A 57 3.63 -10.10 7.73
CA SER A 57 4.68 -9.30 8.38
C SER A 57 5.71 -8.85 7.34
N LEU A 58 6.10 -7.59 7.43
CA LEU A 58 7.08 -6.97 6.54
C LEU A 58 8.18 -6.34 7.38
N ASP A 59 9.43 -6.40 6.90
CA ASP A 59 10.51 -5.63 7.50
C ASP A 59 10.31 -4.13 7.22
N ARG A 60 10.18 -3.36 8.30
CA ARG A 60 9.92 -1.92 8.28
C ARG A 60 11.07 -1.15 7.65
N THR A 61 12.31 -1.60 7.84
CA THR A 61 13.49 -0.90 7.31
C THR A 61 13.54 -1.04 5.79
N GLN A 62 13.38 -2.26 5.28
CA GLN A 62 13.33 -2.56 3.86
C GLN A 62 12.14 -1.87 3.19
N MET A 63 10.95 -1.94 3.81
CA MET A 63 9.75 -1.26 3.31
C MET A 63 9.95 0.25 3.28
N SER A 64 10.50 0.86 4.33
CA SER A 64 10.75 2.30 4.40
C SER A 64 11.78 2.75 3.36
N ALA A 65 12.84 1.97 3.16
CA ALA A 65 13.86 2.25 2.15
C ALA A 65 13.26 2.21 0.73
N TRP A 66 12.47 1.18 0.43
CA TRP A 66 11.76 1.07 -0.85
C TRP A 66 10.78 2.24 -1.05
N LEU A 67 9.96 2.56 -0.05
CA LEU A 67 9.05 3.71 -0.11
C LEU A 67 9.80 5.03 -0.37
N MET A 68 10.93 5.24 0.29
CA MET A 68 11.78 6.41 0.06
C MET A 68 12.24 6.49 -1.41
N THR A 69 12.67 5.37 -2.01
CA THR A 69 12.98 5.33 -3.44
C THR A 69 11.80 5.72 -4.31
N THR A 70 10.59 5.22 -4.02
CA THR A 70 9.40 5.61 -4.79
C THR A 70 9.12 7.11 -4.68
N CYS A 71 9.27 7.70 -3.49
CA CYS A 71 9.06 9.13 -3.24
C CYS A 71 10.15 9.99 -3.87
N LEU A 72 11.35 9.47 -4.10
CA LEU A 72 12.38 10.17 -4.86
C LEU A 72 12.09 10.19 -6.37
N LEU A 73 11.51 9.10 -6.90
CA LEU A 73 11.14 9.00 -8.31
C LEU A 73 9.90 9.83 -8.65
N VAL A 74 8.90 9.79 -7.77
CA VAL A 74 7.68 10.60 -7.87
C VAL A 74 7.40 11.18 -6.49
N PRO A 75 7.77 12.43 -6.23
CA PRO A 75 7.48 13.10 -4.97
C PRO A 75 5.99 13.02 -4.59
N PRO A 76 5.65 12.87 -3.30
CA PRO A 76 4.26 12.94 -2.85
C PRO A 76 3.64 14.30 -3.21
N GLY A 77 2.46 14.28 -3.79
CA GLY A 77 1.76 15.45 -4.29
C GLY A 77 2.06 15.80 -5.75
N THR A 78 3.00 15.11 -6.42
CA THR A 78 3.31 15.31 -7.85
C THR A 78 2.87 14.13 -8.70
N GLU A 79 2.08 13.19 -8.16
CA GLU A 79 1.64 11.99 -8.88
C GLU A 79 0.83 12.32 -10.13
N GLU A 80 0.06 13.41 -10.10
CA GLU A 80 -0.77 13.87 -11.22
C GLU A 80 0.03 14.22 -12.48
N GLU A 81 1.28 14.63 -12.33
CA GLU A 81 2.18 14.96 -13.45
C GLU A 81 2.54 13.72 -14.29
N HIS A 82 2.30 12.52 -13.74
CA HIS A 82 2.60 11.24 -14.38
C HIS A 82 1.35 10.49 -14.85
N LEU A 83 0.17 11.07 -14.71
CA LEU A 83 -1.08 10.50 -15.19
C LEU A 83 -1.38 11.00 -16.61
N ASP A 84 -1.78 10.08 -17.48
CA ASP A 84 -2.31 10.44 -18.79
C ASP A 84 -3.78 10.86 -18.66
N TRP A 85 -3.97 12.17 -18.55
CA TRP A 85 -5.30 12.79 -18.45
C TRP A 85 -6.12 12.64 -19.74
N THR A 86 -5.48 12.44 -20.90
CA THR A 86 -6.21 12.34 -22.18
C THR A 86 -7.07 11.08 -22.25
N LEU A 87 -6.65 9.99 -21.60
CA LEU A 87 -7.45 8.77 -21.47
C LEU A 87 -8.69 9.02 -20.60
N LEU A 88 -8.56 9.79 -19.52
CA LEU A 88 -9.68 10.11 -18.65
C LEU A 88 -10.70 11.00 -19.37
N ASP A 89 -10.23 11.99 -20.13
CA ASP A 89 -11.08 12.85 -20.94
C ASP A 89 -11.89 12.03 -21.96
N GLN A 90 -11.29 11.02 -22.59
CA GLN A 90 -11.99 10.12 -23.51
C GLN A 90 -13.06 9.26 -22.82
N LEU A 91 -12.78 8.76 -21.61
CA LEU A 91 -13.74 7.99 -20.83
C LEU A 91 -14.94 8.82 -20.37
N LEU A 92 -14.72 10.11 -20.07
CA LEU A 92 -15.77 11.04 -19.66
C LEU A 92 -16.55 11.61 -20.85
N ALA A 93 -15.92 11.82 -22.00
CA ALA A 93 -16.56 12.28 -23.24
C ALA A 93 -17.39 11.20 -23.96
N GLY A 94 -17.17 9.92 -23.63
CA GLY A 94 -17.96 8.79 -24.10
C GLY A 94 -19.26 8.53 -23.32
N ARG A 95 -19.71 9.50 -22.51
CA ARG A 95 -20.97 9.47 -21.77
C ARG A 95 -21.97 10.50 -22.30
#